data_AF-A0A838TJ87-F1
#
_entry.id   AF-A0A838TJ87-F1
#
_cell.length_a   1.000
_cell.length_b   1.000
_cell.length_c   1.000
_cell.angle_alpha   90.00
_cell.angle_beta   90.00
_cell.angle_gamma   90.00
#
_symmetry.space_group_name_H-M   'P 1'
#
loop_
_entity.id
_entity.type
_entity.pdbx_description
1 polymer ?
#
loop_
_entity_poly.entity_id
_entity_poly.type
_entity_poly.pdbx_seq_one_letter_code
_entity_poly.pdbx_strand_id
1 'polypeptide(L)'
;MRKRKIWVWVFLIYIVLTPLWLWLAWLYKPLTPLNIAIIDKTVLTKKVREHISFDWLLTNMRITKKDSSFYDPNIDYLGIFPERTDEFNRNKNKYQIKGLEQYSYQQIDSIAEQLDMAYFADTYGLYYNEWQDKNILEHSNLIYGGMSPADIHLLSALKSKKKLIITEFNDIATPTTKNIRDQFAILFGIEWTGWAGRYFDVLDTNINKELPYWLK
;
A
#
# COMPACT_ATOMS: atom_id res chain seq x y z
N MET A 1 -7.13 15.01 54.88
CA MET A 1 -7.62 14.02 53.88
C MET A 1 -8.35 14.61 52.68
N ARG A 2 -9.25 15.61 52.84
CA ARG A 2 -10.11 16.14 51.75
C ARG A 2 -9.34 16.79 50.57
N LYS A 3 -8.24 17.50 50.82
CA LYS A 3 -7.39 18.11 49.77
C LYS A 3 -6.70 17.06 48.87
N ARG A 4 -6.27 15.92 49.41
CA ARG A 4 -5.68 14.81 48.64
C ARG A 4 -6.70 14.17 47.68
N LYS A 5 -7.97 14.08 48.08
CA LYS A 5 -9.04 13.55 47.21
C LYS A 5 -9.32 14.44 45.99
N ILE A 6 -9.25 15.77 46.14
CA ILE A 6 -9.47 16.72 45.03
C ILE A 6 -8.43 16.52 43.91
N TRP A 7 -7.15 16.36 44.26
CA TRP A 7 -6.09 16.15 43.27
C TRP A 7 -6.23 14.82 42.50
N VAL A 8 -6.72 13.77 43.16
CA VAL A 8 -7.02 12.49 42.50
C VAL A 8 -8.13 12.66 41.46
N TRP A 9 -9.20 13.40 41.80
CA TRP A 9 -10.28 13.70 40.84
C TRP A 9 -9.82 14.55 39.67
N VAL A 10 -8.99 15.57 39.92
CA VAL A 10 -8.41 16.41 38.84
C VAL A 10 -7.55 15.57 37.90
N PHE A 11 -6.72 14.67 38.44
CA PHE A 11 -5.89 13.77 37.63
C PHE A 11 -6.73 12.80 36.79
N LEU A 12 -7.78 12.21 37.37
CA LEU A 12 -8.70 11.34 36.63
C LEU A 12 -9.43 12.10 35.52
N ILE A 13 -9.91 13.31 35.79
CA ILE A 13 -10.54 14.17 34.77
C ILE A 13 -9.55 14.47 33.64
N TYR A 14 -8.30 14.77 33.98
CA TYR A 14 -7.26 15.02 32.97
C TYR A 14 -7.06 13.79 32.07
N ILE A 15 -6.88 12.59 32.64
CA ILE A 15 -6.75 11.33 31.88
C ILE A 15 -7.94 11.14 30.94
N VAL A 16 -9.16 11.29 31.45
CA VAL A 16 -10.40 11.11 30.68
C VAL A 16 -10.51 12.13 29.54
N LEU A 17 -10.03 13.36 29.75
CA LEU A 17 -10.05 14.41 28.73
C LEU A 17 -8.86 14.35 27.76
N THR A 18 -7.81 13.56 28.03
CA THR A 18 -6.65 13.49 27.12
C THR A 18 -7.01 13.14 25.67
N PRO A 19 -7.90 12.17 25.36
CA PRO A 19 -8.23 11.85 23.98
C PRO A 19 -8.94 13.02 23.27
N LEU A 20 -9.77 13.77 24.01
CA LEU A 20 -10.43 14.97 23.49
C LEU A 20 -9.42 16.06 23.13
N TRP A 21 -8.45 16.33 24.02
CA TRP A 21 -7.41 17.32 23.76
C TRP A 21 -6.50 16.93 22.60
N LEU A 22 -6.14 15.66 22.48
CA LEU A 22 -5.36 15.15 21.35
C LEU A 22 -6.14 15.26 20.03
N TRP A 23 -7.43 14.93 20.04
CA TRP A 23 -8.29 15.09 18.87
C TRP A 23 -8.45 16.56 18.46
N LEU A 24 -8.64 17.47 19.41
CA LEU A 24 -8.68 18.91 19.15
C LEU A 24 -7.34 19.42 18.60
N ALA A 25 -6.22 19.01 19.18
CA ALA A 25 -4.89 19.38 18.69
C ALA A 25 -4.68 18.89 17.23
N TRP A 26 -5.14 17.69 16.90
CA TRP A 26 -5.12 17.17 15.53
C TRP A 26 -6.03 17.98 14.60
N LEU A 27 -7.23 18.36 15.05
CA LEU A 27 -8.19 19.14 14.25
C LEU A 27 -7.63 20.52 13.86
N TYR A 28 -6.90 21.18 14.77
CA TYR A 28 -6.31 22.50 14.56
C TYR A 28 -4.95 22.48 13.85
N LYS A 29 -4.32 21.31 13.68
CA LYS A 29 -3.08 21.19 12.90
C LYS A 29 -3.35 21.61 11.44
N PRO A 30 -2.50 22.44 10.80
CA PRO A 30 -2.74 22.90 9.44
C PRO A 30 -2.73 21.73 8.43
N LEU A 31 -3.53 21.87 7.36
CA LEU A 31 -3.50 20.93 6.23
C LEU A 31 -2.24 21.16 5.39
N THR A 32 -1.62 20.08 4.94
CA THR A 32 -0.42 20.11 4.10
C THR A 32 -0.76 19.45 2.76
N PRO A 33 -0.99 20.24 1.69
CA PRO A 33 -1.24 19.67 0.38
C PRO A 33 0.04 19.00 -0.13
N LEU A 34 -0.05 17.71 -0.46
CA LEU A 34 1.03 16.93 -1.04
C LEU A 34 0.44 15.99 -2.09
N ASN A 35 0.85 16.14 -3.35
CA ASN A 35 0.34 15.33 -4.44
C ASN A 35 1.13 14.02 -4.54
N ILE A 36 0.60 12.98 -3.91
CA ILE A 36 1.19 11.64 -3.84
C ILE A 36 0.53 10.72 -4.87
N ALA A 37 1.34 9.94 -5.59
CA ALA A 37 0.86 8.76 -6.31
C ALA A 37 1.08 7.52 -5.45
N ILE A 38 0.01 6.77 -5.18
CA ILE A 38 0.06 5.49 -4.49
C ILE A 38 -0.11 4.39 -5.55
N ILE A 39 0.80 3.43 -5.60
CA ILE A 39 0.79 2.31 -6.54
C ILE A 39 0.65 1.02 -5.75
N ASP A 40 -0.43 0.28 -6.03
CA ASP A 40 -0.73 -1.01 -5.41
C ASP A 40 -1.42 -1.95 -6.42
N LYS A 41 -0.73 -3.04 -6.76
CA LYS A 41 -1.19 -4.04 -7.74
C LYS A 41 -1.72 -5.32 -7.08
N THR A 42 -1.90 -5.34 -5.78
CA THR A 42 -2.29 -6.53 -5.00
C THR A 42 -3.68 -6.46 -4.38
N VAL A 43 -4.41 -5.35 -4.50
CA VAL A 43 -5.70 -5.18 -3.82
C VAL A 43 -6.73 -6.24 -4.26
N LEU A 44 -6.88 -7.29 -3.45
CA LEU A 44 -7.83 -8.39 -3.68
C LEU A 44 -9.24 -8.07 -3.19
N THR A 45 -9.35 -7.21 -2.17
CA THR A 45 -10.61 -6.92 -1.48
C THR A 45 -10.71 -5.44 -1.15
N LYS A 46 -11.95 -4.95 -0.96
CA LYS A 46 -12.23 -3.57 -0.52
C LYS A 46 -11.68 -3.21 0.88
N LYS A 47 -11.02 -4.15 1.56
CA LYS A 47 -10.34 -3.85 2.83
C LYS A 47 -9.00 -3.15 2.59
N VAL A 48 -8.47 -3.22 1.37
CA VAL A 48 -7.28 -2.46 0.93
C VAL A 48 -6.12 -2.57 1.92
N ARG A 49 -5.81 -3.80 2.31
CA ARG A 49 -4.95 -4.06 3.48
C ARG A 49 -3.53 -3.53 3.31
N GLU A 50 -3.00 -3.53 2.10
CA GLU A 50 -1.58 -3.26 1.89
C GLU A 50 -1.24 -1.78 2.08
N HIS A 51 -2.07 -0.84 1.59
CA HIS A 51 -1.80 0.60 1.73
C HIS A 51 -2.66 1.36 2.76
N ILE A 52 -3.66 0.74 3.40
CA ILE A 52 -4.52 1.43 4.41
C ILE A 52 -3.72 2.08 5.56
N SER A 53 -2.61 1.47 5.96
CA SER A 53 -1.74 1.99 7.01
C SER A 53 -1.06 3.29 6.58
N PHE A 54 -0.72 3.40 5.29
CA PHE A 54 -0.14 4.59 4.71
C PHE A 54 -1.18 5.72 4.64
N ASP A 55 -2.40 5.46 4.17
CA ASP A 55 -3.49 6.47 4.18
C ASP A 55 -3.83 6.95 5.59
N TRP A 56 -3.84 6.03 6.57
CA TRP A 56 -4.01 6.39 7.97
C TRP A 56 -2.89 7.35 8.42
N LEU A 57 -1.63 7.08 8.05
CA LEU A 57 -0.50 7.96 8.35
C LEU A 57 -0.70 9.34 7.69
N LEU A 58 -1.06 9.40 6.40
CA LEU A 58 -1.31 10.66 5.68
C LEU A 58 -2.38 11.49 6.39
N THR A 59 -3.49 10.85 6.77
CA THR A 59 -4.60 11.48 7.48
C THR A 59 -4.16 12.05 8.84
N ASN A 60 -3.42 11.26 9.62
CA ASN A 60 -2.87 11.70 10.92
C ASN A 60 -1.86 12.83 10.75
N MET A 61 -1.09 12.81 9.66
CA MET A 61 -0.15 13.88 9.32
C MET A 61 -0.83 15.14 8.78
N ARG A 62 -2.15 15.11 8.52
CA ARG A 62 -2.95 16.18 7.89
C ARG A 62 -2.48 16.47 6.44
N ILE A 63 -2.03 15.43 5.75
CA ILE A 63 -1.66 15.48 4.34
C ILE A 63 -2.91 15.34 3.48
N THR A 64 -3.07 16.22 2.49
CA THR A 64 -4.24 16.27 1.61
C THR A 64 -3.85 16.33 0.14
N LYS A 65 -4.81 16.04 -0.73
CA LYS A 65 -4.74 16.37 -2.16
C LYS A 65 -4.76 17.90 -2.36
N LYS A 66 -4.53 18.34 -3.59
CA LYS A 66 -4.54 19.77 -3.96
C LYS A 66 -5.88 20.46 -3.69
N ASP A 67 -6.97 19.72 -3.71
CA ASP A 67 -8.33 20.20 -3.42
C ASP A 67 -8.66 20.23 -1.92
N SER A 68 -7.67 20.00 -1.05
CA SER A 68 -7.80 19.91 0.41
C SER A 68 -8.61 18.71 0.93
N SER A 69 -8.96 17.75 0.07
CA SER A 69 -9.55 16.49 0.50
C SER A 69 -8.48 15.49 0.94
N PHE A 70 -8.82 14.61 1.88
CA PHE A 70 -7.94 13.51 2.28
C PHE A 70 -7.89 12.44 1.18
N TYR A 71 -6.83 11.63 1.23
CA TYR A 71 -6.71 10.42 0.42
C TYR A 71 -7.71 9.37 0.90
N ASP A 72 -8.40 8.73 -0.04
CA ASP A 72 -9.27 7.58 0.20
C ASP A 72 -8.61 6.30 -0.35
N PRO A 73 -8.28 5.32 0.53
CA PRO A 73 -7.61 4.09 0.13
C PRO A 73 -8.41 3.27 -0.90
N ASN A 74 -9.72 3.48 -1.04
CA ASN A 74 -10.52 2.71 -2.00
C ASN A 74 -10.42 3.22 -3.43
N ILE A 75 -9.97 4.45 -3.64
CA ILE A 75 -10.03 5.13 -4.94
C ILE A 75 -8.74 5.87 -5.33
N ASP A 76 -7.95 6.34 -4.37
CA ASP A 76 -6.80 7.21 -4.61
C ASP A 76 -5.47 6.42 -4.75
N TYR A 77 -5.49 5.34 -5.54
CA TYR A 77 -4.31 4.56 -5.91
C TYR A 77 -4.34 4.12 -7.38
N LEU A 78 -3.22 3.64 -7.89
CA LEU A 78 -3.07 3.08 -9.23
C LEU A 78 -2.73 1.59 -9.12
N GLY A 79 -3.46 0.76 -9.88
CA GLY A 79 -3.27 -0.68 -9.92
C GLY A 79 -4.57 -1.43 -10.10
N ILE A 80 -4.89 -2.40 -9.24
CA ILE A 80 -6.05 -3.27 -9.43
C ILE A 80 -7.19 -2.94 -8.47
N PHE A 81 -8.42 -2.87 -8.99
CA PHE A 81 -9.63 -2.54 -8.24
C PHE A 81 -10.61 -3.71 -8.28
N PRO A 82 -10.99 -4.30 -7.14
CA PRO A 82 -12.03 -5.32 -7.11
C PRO A 82 -13.42 -4.70 -7.34
N GLU A 83 -14.15 -5.16 -8.35
CA GLU A 83 -15.55 -4.76 -8.58
C GLU A 83 -16.50 -5.52 -7.64
N ARG A 84 -17.68 -4.94 -7.42
CA ARG A 84 -18.74 -5.52 -6.58
C ARG A 84 -19.27 -6.79 -7.25
N THR A 85 -18.99 -7.97 -6.67
CA THR A 85 -19.73 -9.18 -7.01
C THR A 85 -21.12 -9.06 -6.38
N ASP A 86 -22.17 -8.95 -7.19
CA ASP A 86 -23.54 -9.02 -6.71
C ASP A 86 -23.74 -10.36 -5.99
N GLU A 87 -24.41 -10.39 -4.83
CA GLU A 87 -24.65 -11.62 -4.05
C GLU A 87 -25.35 -12.74 -4.87
N PHE A 88 -25.98 -12.37 -5.98
CA PHE A 88 -26.63 -13.27 -6.93
C PHE A 88 -25.70 -13.87 -8.02
N ASN A 89 -24.51 -13.30 -8.26
CA ASN A 89 -23.59 -13.73 -9.32
C ASN A 89 -22.23 -14.18 -8.74
N ARG A 90 -22.25 -15.24 -7.94
CA ARG A 90 -21.06 -15.83 -7.28
C ARG A 90 -19.95 -16.35 -8.21
N ASN A 91 -20.13 -16.31 -9.54
CA ASN A 91 -19.27 -17.03 -10.48
C ASN A 91 -18.27 -16.18 -11.27
N LYS A 92 -18.23 -14.85 -11.09
CA LYS A 92 -17.20 -14.01 -11.71
C LYS A 92 -16.84 -12.86 -10.77
N ASN A 93 -15.77 -13.05 -10.00
CA ASN A 93 -15.02 -11.91 -9.51
C ASN A 93 -14.63 -11.08 -10.74
N LYS A 94 -14.90 -9.77 -10.71
CA LYS A 94 -14.52 -8.81 -11.75
C LYS A 94 -13.55 -7.80 -11.15
N TYR A 95 -12.55 -7.39 -11.92
CA TYR A 95 -11.61 -6.36 -11.53
C TYR A 95 -11.49 -5.31 -12.63
N GLN A 96 -11.10 -4.12 -12.23
CA GLN A 96 -10.65 -3.06 -13.12
C GLN A 96 -9.17 -2.80 -12.88
N ILE A 97 -8.37 -2.78 -13.95
CA ILE A 97 -6.98 -2.35 -13.87
C ILE A 97 -6.92 -0.86 -14.23
N LYS A 98 -6.39 -0.05 -13.31
CA LYS A 98 -6.06 1.37 -13.48
C LYS A 98 -4.59 1.59 -13.11
N GLY A 99 -3.71 0.77 -13.67
CA GLY A 99 -2.26 0.91 -13.47
C GLY A 99 -1.64 2.02 -14.33
N LEU A 100 -0.34 2.23 -14.19
CA LEU A 100 0.39 3.22 -15.01
C LEU A 100 0.49 2.80 -16.48
N GLU A 101 0.26 1.52 -16.79
CA GLU A 101 0.34 0.97 -18.15
C GLU A 101 -0.72 1.55 -19.11
N GLN A 102 -1.76 2.22 -18.58
CA GLN A 102 -2.77 2.89 -19.39
C GLN A 102 -2.32 4.25 -19.94
N TYR A 103 -1.21 4.80 -19.45
CA TYR A 103 -0.70 6.11 -19.83
C TYR A 103 0.50 5.98 -20.77
N SER A 104 0.63 6.92 -21.73
CA SER A 104 1.86 7.06 -22.50
C SER A 104 2.98 7.63 -21.65
N TYR A 105 4.23 7.45 -22.06
CA TYR A 105 5.39 8.01 -21.36
C TYR A 105 5.32 9.53 -21.22
N GLN A 106 4.81 10.26 -22.23
CA GLN A 106 4.60 11.71 -22.13
C GLN A 106 3.56 12.08 -21.08
N GLN A 107 2.50 11.27 -20.94
CA GLN A 107 1.51 11.46 -19.87
C GLN A 107 2.13 11.15 -18.50
N ILE A 108 2.95 10.11 -18.39
CA ILE A 108 3.66 9.77 -17.15
C ILE A 108 4.64 10.89 -16.76
N ASP A 109 5.38 11.47 -17.72
CA ASP A 109 6.22 12.64 -17.48
C ASP A 109 5.42 13.82 -16.93
N SER A 110 4.24 14.09 -17.51
CA SER A 110 3.33 15.15 -17.06
C SER A 110 2.78 14.87 -15.66
N ILE A 111 2.47 13.62 -15.34
CA ILE A 111 2.10 13.18 -13.99
C ILE A 111 3.28 13.41 -13.04
N ALA A 112 4.48 12.97 -13.42
CA ALA A 112 5.70 13.10 -12.63
C ALA A 112 6.05 14.56 -12.33
N GLU A 113 5.69 15.51 -13.19
CA GLU A 113 5.83 16.96 -12.94
C GLU A 113 4.90 17.47 -11.84
N GLN A 114 3.69 16.92 -11.73
CA GLN A 114 2.68 17.38 -10.78
C GLN A 114 2.79 16.74 -9.40
N LEU A 115 3.39 15.55 -9.32
CA LEU A 115 3.55 14.81 -8.06
C LEU A 115 4.61 15.44 -7.17
N ASP A 116 4.45 15.38 -5.86
CA ASP A 116 5.52 15.69 -4.91
C ASP A 116 6.27 14.41 -4.49
N MET A 117 5.58 13.27 -4.58
CA MET A 117 6.03 11.98 -4.09
C MET A 117 5.34 10.82 -4.82
N ALA A 118 5.98 9.66 -4.83
CA ALA A 118 5.31 8.38 -5.09
C ALA A 118 5.59 7.36 -3.98
N TYR A 119 4.58 6.54 -3.69
CA TYR A 119 4.68 5.38 -2.82
C TYR A 119 4.26 4.13 -3.60
N PHE A 120 5.18 3.18 -3.73
CA PHE A 120 4.92 1.84 -4.23
C PHE A 120 4.77 0.94 -3.01
N ALA A 121 3.54 0.45 -2.79
CA ALA A 121 3.19 -0.37 -1.64
C ALA A 121 3.48 -1.83 -1.96
N ASP A 122 2.62 -2.48 -2.73
CA ASP A 122 2.83 -3.86 -3.12
C ASP A 122 2.54 -4.07 -4.61
N THR A 123 3.53 -4.60 -5.30
CA THR A 123 3.43 -5.00 -6.71
C THR A 123 3.46 -6.52 -6.90
N TYR A 124 3.30 -7.34 -5.85
CA TYR A 124 3.24 -8.81 -5.98
C TYR A 124 2.14 -9.30 -6.93
N GLY A 125 1.04 -8.55 -7.07
CA GLY A 125 -0.04 -8.86 -7.98
C GLY A 125 -1.19 -9.68 -7.43
N LEU A 126 -2.14 -9.95 -8.32
CA LEU A 126 -3.28 -10.85 -8.18
C LEU A 126 -2.99 -12.17 -8.90
N TYR A 127 -3.10 -13.28 -8.18
CA TYR A 127 -2.99 -14.63 -8.75
C TYR A 127 -4.36 -15.31 -8.93
N TYR A 128 -4.47 -16.25 -9.88
CA TYR A 128 -5.76 -16.88 -10.23
C TYR A 128 -6.41 -17.65 -9.07
N ASN A 129 -5.64 -18.34 -8.23
CA ASN A 129 -6.22 -19.07 -7.10
C ASN A 129 -6.73 -18.12 -6.03
N GLU A 130 -5.98 -17.06 -5.72
CA GLU A 130 -6.41 -15.97 -4.84
C GLU A 130 -7.67 -15.30 -5.37
N TRP A 131 -7.73 -15.09 -6.69
CA TRP A 131 -8.89 -14.53 -7.35
C TRP A 131 -10.13 -15.40 -7.26
N GLN A 132 -9.98 -16.72 -7.25
CA GLN A 132 -11.11 -17.66 -7.26
C GLN A 132 -11.50 -18.11 -5.85
N ASP A 133 -10.91 -17.54 -4.80
CA ASP A 133 -11.04 -18.01 -3.41
C ASP A 133 -10.75 -19.53 -3.29
N LYS A 134 -9.80 -19.99 -4.11
CA LYS A 134 -9.26 -21.35 -4.10
C LYS A 134 -8.03 -21.38 -3.21
N ASN A 135 -7.48 -22.57 -2.96
CA ASN A 135 -6.30 -22.75 -2.11
C ASN A 135 -5.17 -21.77 -2.49
N ILE A 136 -4.99 -20.74 -1.66
CA ILE A 136 -4.00 -19.65 -1.81
C ILE A 136 -2.56 -20.17 -1.71
N LEU A 137 -2.39 -21.35 -1.10
CA LEU A 137 -1.09 -21.98 -0.84
C LEU A 137 -0.52 -22.77 -2.05
N GLU A 138 -1.24 -22.87 -3.16
CA GLU A 138 -0.77 -23.50 -4.41
C GLU A 138 -0.35 -22.44 -5.44
N HIS A 139 0.72 -22.73 -6.19
CA HIS A 139 1.14 -21.91 -7.32
C HIS A 139 0.00 -21.76 -8.32
N SER A 140 -0.29 -20.53 -8.74
CA SER A 140 -1.27 -20.25 -9.79
C SER A 140 -0.76 -19.20 -10.76
N ASN A 141 -1.44 -19.04 -11.89
CA ASN A 141 -1.03 -18.08 -12.90
C ASN A 141 -1.30 -16.66 -12.41
N LEU A 142 -0.34 -15.77 -12.63
CA LEU A 142 -0.48 -14.34 -12.40
C LEU A 142 -1.54 -13.76 -13.35
N ILE A 143 -2.45 -12.94 -12.81
CA ILE A 143 -3.43 -12.18 -13.59
C ILE A 143 -2.89 -10.79 -13.89
N TYR A 144 -2.41 -10.08 -12.86
CA TYR A 144 -1.82 -8.74 -12.96
C TYR A 144 -0.88 -8.55 -11.80
N GLY A 145 0.28 -7.94 -12.02
CA GLY A 145 1.29 -7.77 -10.98
C GLY A 145 2.67 -7.55 -11.55
N GLY A 146 3.59 -7.31 -10.66
CA GLY A 146 4.97 -6.92 -10.92
C GLY A 146 5.05 -5.46 -11.33
N MET A 147 6.23 -4.89 -11.11
CA MET A 147 6.58 -3.60 -11.71
C MET A 147 6.62 -3.74 -13.22
N SER A 148 6.10 -2.73 -13.90
CA SER A 148 6.04 -2.60 -15.35
C SER A 148 7.07 -1.58 -15.86
N PRO A 149 7.34 -1.53 -17.18
CA PRO A 149 8.16 -0.48 -17.77
C PRO A 149 7.64 0.94 -17.44
N ALA A 150 6.32 1.11 -17.35
CA ALA A 150 5.69 2.38 -16.99
C ALA A 150 6.04 2.82 -15.55
N ASP A 151 6.10 1.87 -14.61
CA ASP A 151 6.51 2.14 -13.24
C ASP A 151 7.97 2.61 -13.16
N ILE A 152 8.88 1.92 -13.85
CA ILE A 152 10.30 2.31 -13.93
C ILE A 152 10.45 3.69 -14.57
N HIS A 153 9.66 3.97 -15.61
CA HIS A 153 9.67 5.27 -16.26
C HIS A 153 9.24 6.39 -15.30
N LEU A 154 8.15 6.19 -14.54
CA LEU A 154 7.73 7.14 -13.51
C LEU A 154 8.82 7.34 -12.45
N LEU A 155 9.40 6.25 -11.93
CA LEU A 155 10.47 6.31 -10.92
C LEU A 155 11.70 7.07 -11.42
N SER A 156 12.11 6.83 -12.66
CA SER A 156 13.20 7.55 -13.31
C SER A 156 12.89 9.04 -13.44
N ALA A 157 11.68 9.39 -13.90
CA ALA A 157 11.23 10.77 -14.03
C ALA A 157 11.20 11.49 -12.67
N LEU A 158 10.67 10.86 -11.62
CA LEU A 158 10.65 11.40 -10.25
C LEU A 158 12.06 11.57 -9.69
N LYS A 159 12.94 10.57 -9.88
CA LYS A 159 14.34 10.64 -9.41
C LYS A 159 15.11 11.76 -10.08
N SER A 160 14.97 11.93 -11.41
CA SER A 160 15.60 13.03 -12.14
C SER A 160 15.18 14.42 -11.63
N LYS A 161 13.94 14.51 -11.13
CA LYS A 161 13.33 15.72 -10.56
C LYS A 161 13.57 15.86 -9.06
N LYS A 162 14.35 14.96 -8.44
CA LYS A 162 14.64 14.93 -6.99
C LYS A 162 13.39 14.85 -6.10
N LYS A 163 12.36 14.15 -6.57
CA LYS A 163 11.10 13.93 -5.83
C LYS A 163 11.23 12.74 -4.90
N LEU A 164 10.42 12.72 -3.85
CA LEU A 164 10.46 11.65 -2.85
C LEU A 164 9.87 10.37 -3.46
N ILE A 165 10.57 9.27 -3.25
CA ILE A 165 10.14 7.93 -3.68
C ILE A 165 10.24 7.02 -2.46
N ILE A 166 9.14 6.35 -2.13
CA ILE A 166 9.12 5.25 -1.16
C ILE A 166 8.68 4.00 -1.92
N THR A 167 9.38 2.90 -1.70
CA THR A 167 9.09 1.59 -2.29
C THR A 167 9.25 0.52 -1.23
N GLU A 168 8.48 -0.54 -1.31
CA GLU A 168 8.68 -1.70 -0.45
C GLU A 168 9.68 -2.68 -1.07
N PHE A 169 10.27 -3.53 -0.23
CA PHE A 169 11.35 -4.43 -0.66
C PHE A 169 10.87 -5.53 -1.62
N ASN A 170 9.60 -5.90 -1.53
CA ASN A 170 8.90 -6.89 -2.34
C ASN A 170 8.56 -6.39 -3.74
N ASP A 171 8.62 -5.09 -4.01
CA ASP A 171 8.20 -4.56 -5.32
C ASP A 171 9.02 -5.12 -6.49
N ILE A 172 10.29 -5.36 -6.25
CA ILE A 172 11.19 -5.94 -7.24
C ILE A 172 11.23 -7.47 -7.19
N ALA A 173 10.52 -8.11 -6.27
CA ALA A 173 10.45 -9.57 -6.16
C ALA A 173 9.57 -10.19 -7.26
N THR A 174 9.37 -11.51 -7.25
CA THR A 174 8.41 -12.15 -8.15
C THR A 174 7.04 -11.52 -7.94
N PRO A 175 6.31 -11.11 -9.00
CA PRO A 175 6.46 -11.49 -10.41
C PRO A 175 7.17 -10.45 -11.30
N THR A 176 7.80 -9.42 -10.72
CA THR A 176 8.59 -8.44 -11.48
C THR A 176 9.68 -9.12 -12.30
N THR A 177 9.68 -8.88 -13.61
CA THR A 177 10.63 -9.52 -14.53
C THR A 177 12.07 -9.11 -14.23
N LYS A 178 13.04 -9.99 -14.54
CA LYS A 178 14.47 -9.71 -14.32
C LYS A 178 14.91 -8.39 -14.96
N ASN A 179 14.46 -8.10 -16.19
CA ASN A 179 14.81 -6.86 -16.88
C ASN A 179 14.34 -5.60 -16.13
N ILE A 180 13.12 -5.62 -15.59
CA ILE A 180 12.58 -4.50 -14.79
C ILE A 180 13.30 -4.38 -13.45
N ARG A 181 13.55 -5.50 -12.79
CA ARG A 181 14.33 -5.56 -11.55
C ARG A 181 15.74 -5.00 -11.73
N ASP A 182 16.43 -5.37 -12.79
CA ASP A 182 17.78 -4.89 -13.10
C ASP A 182 17.78 -3.37 -13.36
N GLN A 183 16.77 -2.85 -14.06
CA GLN A 183 16.60 -1.40 -14.25
C GLN A 183 16.34 -0.68 -12.94
N PHE A 184 15.49 -1.22 -12.07
CA PHE A 184 15.27 -0.67 -10.73
C PHE A 184 16.57 -0.66 -9.92
N ALA A 185 17.29 -1.80 -9.92
CA ALA A 185 18.55 -1.98 -9.22
C ALA A 185 19.59 -0.94 -9.64
N ILE A 186 19.76 -0.73 -10.95
CA ILE A 186 20.63 0.32 -11.50
C ILE A 186 20.13 1.70 -11.11
N LEU A 187 18.82 1.95 -11.23
CA LEU A 187 18.24 3.26 -10.96
C LEU A 187 18.46 3.66 -9.50
N PHE A 188 18.33 2.74 -8.54
CA PHE A 188 18.45 3.02 -7.11
C PHE A 188 19.81 2.65 -6.49
N GLY A 189 20.71 2.05 -7.27
CA GLY A 189 22.04 1.64 -6.78
C GLY A 189 21.97 0.52 -5.76
N ILE A 190 21.05 -0.43 -5.95
CA ILE A 190 20.89 -1.62 -5.10
C ILE A 190 21.22 -2.89 -5.89
N GLU A 191 21.54 -3.97 -5.19
CA GLU A 191 21.77 -5.29 -5.78
C GLU A 191 20.82 -6.31 -5.15
N TRP A 192 20.05 -7.01 -5.99
CA TRP A 192 19.14 -8.06 -5.53
C TRP A 192 19.79 -9.43 -5.67
N THR A 193 20.05 -10.11 -4.55
CA THR A 193 20.76 -11.40 -4.53
C THR A 193 19.86 -12.61 -4.80
N GLY A 194 18.53 -12.43 -4.85
CA GLY A 194 17.57 -13.51 -5.08
C GLY A 194 17.02 -14.17 -3.80
N TRP A 195 17.58 -13.85 -2.63
CA TRP A 195 17.15 -14.44 -1.37
C TRP A 195 15.93 -13.76 -0.78
N ALA A 196 14.94 -14.55 -0.39
CA ALA A 196 13.81 -14.14 0.44
C ALA A 196 13.68 -15.11 1.62
N GLY A 197 13.35 -14.58 2.79
CA GLY A 197 13.19 -15.37 4.01
C GLY A 197 11.93 -14.96 4.76
N ARG A 198 11.26 -15.93 5.36
CA ARG A 198 10.14 -15.71 6.28
C ARG A 198 10.42 -16.46 7.58
N TYR A 199 10.23 -15.76 8.69
CA TYR A 199 10.33 -16.34 10.02
C TYR A 199 8.99 -16.93 10.45
N PHE A 200 9.02 -18.07 11.14
CA PHE A 200 7.85 -18.73 11.71
C PHE A 200 8.17 -19.12 13.15
N ASP A 201 7.33 -18.71 14.10
CA ASP A 201 7.49 -19.06 15.52
C ASP A 201 7.28 -20.55 15.79
N VAL A 202 6.39 -21.18 15.02
CA VAL A 202 6.01 -22.60 15.18
C VAL A 202 6.03 -23.28 13.81
N LEU A 203 6.80 -24.37 13.71
CA LEU A 203 6.90 -25.20 12.51
C LEU A 203 5.95 -26.43 12.54
N ASP A 204 5.13 -26.58 13.59
CA ASP A 204 4.09 -27.61 13.66
C ASP A 204 2.96 -27.29 12.68
N THR A 205 2.82 -28.12 11.66
CA THR A 205 1.84 -27.96 10.56
C THR A 205 0.39 -28.18 10.98
N ASN A 206 0.14 -28.73 12.17
CA ASN A 206 -1.21 -28.84 12.76
C ASN A 206 -1.62 -27.55 13.48
N ILE A 207 -0.64 -26.78 13.97
CA ILE A 207 -0.85 -25.54 14.71
C ILE A 207 -0.77 -24.34 13.76
N ASN A 208 0.30 -24.28 12.97
CA ASN A 208 0.56 -23.17 12.06
C ASN A 208 -0.03 -23.44 10.67
N LYS A 209 -1.18 -22.81 10.42
CA LYS A 209 -1.90 -22.89 9.14
C LYS A 209 -1.27 -22.05 8.03
N GLU A 210 -0.29 -21.21 8.34
CA GLU A 210 0.41 -20.38 7.36
C GLU A 210 1.59 -21.10 6.69
N LEU A 211 1.97 -22.27 7.18
CA LEU A 211 3.02 -23.06 6.56
C LEU A 211 2.57 -23.56 5.19
N PRO A 212 3.39 -23.37 4.14
CA PRO A 212 3.06 -23.85 2.82
C PRO A 212 2.93 -25.37 2.78
N TYR A 213 2.05 -25.88 1.92
CA TYR A 213 1.77 -27.31 1.81
C TYR A 213 3.00 -28.17 1.45
N TRP A 214 3.98 -27.61 0.75
CA TRP A 214 5.22 -28.34 0.43
C TRP A 214 6.13 -28.57 1.65
N LEU A 215 5.87 -27.91 2.79
CA LEU A 215 6.49 -28.21 4.09
C LEU A 215 5.72 -29.26 4.91
N LYS A 216 4.52 -29.66 4.46
CA LYS A 216 3.72 -30.69 5.13
C LYS A 216 4.11 -32.10 4.71
#